data_AF-A0A9N9P8M3-F1
#
_entry.id   AF-A0A9N9P8M3-F1
#
_cell.length_a   1.000
_cell.length_b   1.000
_cell.length_c   1.000
_cell.angle_alpha   90.00
_cell.angle_beta   90.00
_cell.angle_gamma   90.00
#
_symmetry.space_group_name_H-M   'P 1'
#
loop_
_entity.id
_entity.type
_entity.pdbx_description
1 polymer ?
#
loop_
_entity_poly.entity_id
_entity_poly.type
_entity_poly.pdbx_seq_one_letter_code
_entity_poly.pdbx_strand_id
1 'polypeptide(L)'
;PTPEEVTSLQKKSVVENTHRSTLNWTSQFEKYRKDTNLPGELSDISNPKQLEEELCKYFTVCRKANGDEYSVASLQSAINAFNRYFNGETTETFSIPPIFDIVESYDTYIAKRPIDADPQFYLHPIKKNHG
;
A
#
# COMPACT_ATOMS: atom_id res chain seq x y z
N PRO A 1 15.46 32.48 -12.69
CA PRO A 1 14.44 32.18 -11.68
C PRO A 1 14.85 32.68 -10.28
N THR A 2 13.97 33.44 -9.63
CA THR A 2 14.15 33.88 -8.24
C THR A 2 13.90 32.70 -7.27
N PRO A 3 14.40 32.76 -6.03
CA PRO A 3 14.14 31.72 -5.02
C PRO A 3 12.63 31.47 -4.77
N GLU A 4 11.80 32.51 -4.91
CA GLU A 4 10.34 32.43 -4.79
C GLU A 4 9.70 31.66 -5.95
N GLU A 5 10.16 31.89 -7.18
CA GLU A 5 9.70 31.15 -8.36
C GLU A 5 10.05 29.66 -8.26
N VAL A 6 11.26 29.34 -7.79
CA VAL A 6 11.70 27.94 -7.58
C VAL A 6 10.84 27.27 -6.50
N THR A 7 10.59 27.95 -5.39
CA THR A 7 9.77 27.42 -4.29
C THR A 7 8.32 27.20 -4.72
N SER A 8 7.74 28.13 -5.48
CA SER A 8 6.38 28.02 -6.01
C SER A 8 6.24 26.83 -6.97
N LEU A 9 7.22 26.65 -7.87
CA LEU A 9 7.26 25.51 -8.79
C LEU A 9 7.44 24.18 -8.06
N GLN A 10 8.33 24.12 -7.06
CA GLN A 10 8.53 22.93 -6.23
C GLN A 10 7.24 22.57 -5.48
N LYS A 11 6.58 23.54 -4.83
CA LYS A 11 5.32 23.31 -4.12
C LYS A 11 4.22 22.80 -5.06
N LYS A 12 4.06 23.43 -6.23
CA LYS A 12 3.09 23.01 -7.25
C LYS A 12 3.36 21.58 -7.73
N SER A 13 4.62 21.29 -8.06
CA SER A 13 5.06 19.96 -8.51
C SER A 13 4.82 18.88 -7.45
N VAL A 14 5.13 19.15 -6.19
CA VAL A 14 4.89 18.23 -5.06
C VAL A 14 3.41 17.89 -4.92
N VAL A 15 2.53 18.89 -5.02
CA VAL A 15 1.07 18.69 -4.92
C VAL A 15 0.55 17.81 -6.07
N GLU A 16 0.95 18.10 -7.31
CA GLU A 16 0.54 17.31 -8.47
C GLU A 16 1.08 15.87 -8.40
N ASN A 17 2.35 15.69 -8.04
CA ASN A 17 2.94 14.37 -7.89
C ASN A 17 2.29 13.57 -6.76
N THR A 18 1.92 14.22 -5.66
CA THR A 18 1.23 13.59 -4.53
C THR A 18 -0.17 13.12 -4.94
N HIS A 19 -0.92 13.95 -5.66
CA HIS A 19 -2.24 13.61 -6.17
C HIS A 19 -2.18 12.43 -7.16
N ARG A 20 -1.26 12.50 -8.14
CA ARG A 20 -1.03 11.41 -9.09
C ARG A 20 -0.63 10.11 -8.40
N SER A 21 0.24 10.19 -7.40
CA SER A 21 0.64 9.04 -6.60
C SER A 21 -0.55 8.43 -5.87
N THR A 22 -1.40 9.25 -5.24
CA THR A 22 -2.63 8.78 -4.60
C THR A 22 -3.55 8.07 -5.58
N LEU A 23 -3.87 8.69 -6.72
CA LEU A 23 -4.71 8.08 -7.75
C LEU A 23 -4.14 6.76 -8.28
N ASN A 24 -2.83 6.70 -8.47
CA ASN A 24 -2.17 5.49 -8.97
C ASN A 24 -2.28 4.34 -7.97
N TRP A 25 -2.06 4.59 -6.68
CA TRP A 25 -2.14 3.55 -5.65
C TRP A 25 -3.57 3.09 -5.40
N THR A 26 -4.54 4.02 -5.36
CA THR A 26 -5.96 3.66 -5.18
C THR A 26 -6.49 2.90 -6.39
N SER A 27 -6.12 3.29 -7.61
CA SER A 27 -6.53 2.57 -8.84
C SER A 27 -5.95 1.15 -8.90
N GLN A 28 -4.70 0.95 -8.47
CA GLN A 28 -4.11 -0.39 -8.42
C GLN A 28 -4.79 -1.28 -7.39
N PHE A 29 -5.12 -0.73 -6.22
CA PHE A 29 -5.85 -1.48 -5.20
C PHE A 29 -7.29 -1.79 -5.60
N GLU A 30 -7.98 -0.85 -6.25
CA GLU A 30 -9.31 -1.06 -6.85
C GLU A 30 -9.28 -2.18 -7.90
N LYS A 31 -8.24 -2.21 -8.74
CA LYS A 31 -8.02 -3.31 -9.69
C LYS A 31 -7.83 -4.64 -8.95
N TYR A 32 -7.00 -4.68 -7.91
CA TYR A 32 -6.81 -5.87 -7.09
C TYR A 32 -8.14 -6.36 -6.48
N ARG A 33 -8.98 -5.46 -5.98
CA ARG A 33 -10.32 -5.79 -5.45
C ARG A 33 -11.19 -6.47 -6.52
N LYS A 34 -11.19 -5.93 -7.74
CA LYS A 34 -11.91 -6.53 -8.88
C LYS A 34 -11.35 -7.89 -9.26
N ASP A 35 -10.03 -8.02 -9.38
CA ASP A 35 -9.36 -9.26 -9.76
C ASP A 35 -9.55 -10.39 -8.71
N THR A 36 -9.79 -10.03 -7.44
CA THR A 36 -10.07 -10.96 -6.35
C THR A 36 -11.55 -11.16 -6.04
N ASN A 37 -12.45 -10.57 -6.83
CA ASN A 37 -13.90 -10.58 -6.61
C ASN A 37 -14.34 -10.07 -5.23
N LEU A 38 -13.61 -9.09 -4.67
CA LEU A 38 -14.04 -8.40 -3.45
C LEU A 38 -15.28 -7.54 -3.75
N PRO A 39 -16.27 -7.47 -2.83
CA PRO A 39 -17.52 -6.79 -3.07
C PRO A 39 -17.39 -5.26 -2.98
N GLY A 40 -18.08 -4.55 -3.87
CA GLY A 40 -18.17 -3.08 -3.88
C GLY A 40 -16.93 -2.37 -4.41
N GLU A 41 -17.02 -1.05 -4.53
CA GLU A 41 -15.91 -0.17 -4.89
C GLU A 41 -15.09 0.21 -3.65
N LEU A 42 -13.86 0.71 -3.85
CA LEU A 42 -13.00 1.20 -2.77
C LEU A 42 -13.69 2.25 -1.88
N SER A 43 -14.55 3.09 -2.46
CA SER A 43 -15.34 4.10 -1.76
C SER A 43 -16.42 3.50 -0.83
N ASP A 44 -16.81 2.24 -1.04
CA ASP A 44 -17.85 1.58 -0.25
C ASP A 44 -17.29 0.99 1.07
N ILE A 45 -15.97 0.96 1.22
CA ILE A 45 -15.33 0.40 2.42
C ILE A 45 -15.47 1.39 3.58
N SER A 46 -16.39 1.08 4.48
CA SER A 46 -16.65 1.85 5.71
C SER A 46 -16.01 1.22 6.95
N ASN A 47 -15.60 -0.05 6.90
CA ASN A 47 -15.06 -0.77 8.05
C ASN A 47 -13.53 -0.74 8.07
N PRO A 48 -12.90 -0.15 9.12
CA PRO A 48 -11.44 -0.09 9.22
C PRO A 48 -10.72 -1.41 9.24
N LYS A 49 -11.29 -2.43 9.90
CA LYS A 49 -10.67 -3.75 9.96
C LYS A 49 -10.70 -4.44 8.60
N GLN A 50 -11.80 -4.28 7.87
CA GLN A 50 -11.90 -4.80 6.51
C GLN A 50 -10.84 -4.15 5.61
N LEU A 51 -10.71 -2.82 5.66
CA LEU A 51 -9.71 -2.12 4.86
C LEU A 51 -8.28 -2.58 5.21
N GLU A 52 -7.97 -2.69 6.50
CA GLU A 52 -6.66 -3.14 6.98
C GLU A 52 -6.34 -4.56 6.48
N GLU A 53 -7.28 -5.49 6.61
CA GLU A 53 -7.10 -6.87 6.14
C GLU A 53 -6.91 -6.95 4.62
N GLU A 54 -7.67 -6.18 3.85
CA GLU A 54 -7.55 -6.14 2.40
C GLU A 54 -6.24 -5.48 1.93
N LEU A 55 -5.82 -4.39 2.57
CA LEU A 55 -4.54 -3.75 2.29
C LEU A 55 -3.36 -4.68 2.63
N CYS A 56 -3.43 -5.40 3.75
CA CYS A 56 -2.43 -6.41 4.10
C CYS A 56 -2.30 -7.47 2.98
N LYS A 57 -3.44 -8.01 2.50
CA LYS A 57 -3.44 -9.00 1.40
C LYS A 57 -2.97 -8.40 0.07
N TYR A 58 -3.30 -7.15 -0.21
CA TYR A 58 -2.83 -6.45 -1.40
C TYR A 58 -1.31 -6.28 -1.38
N PHE A 59 -0.73 -5.85 -0.25
CA PHE A 59 0.70 -5.59 -0.17
C PHE A 59 1.56 -6.83 -0.34
N THR A 60 1.08 -8.03 0.04
CA THR A 60 1.82 -9.28 -0.18
C THR A 60 1.96 -9.64 -1.66
N VAL A 61 0.96 -9.29 -2.48
CA VAL A 61 0.92 -9.67 -3.90
C VAL A 61 1.25 -8.52 -4.86
N CYS A 62 1.26 -7.27 -4.39
CA CYS A 62 1.53 -6.13 -5.27
C CYS A 62 2.95 -6.18 -5.83
N ARG A 63 3.08 -5.93 -7.14
CA ARG A 63 4.35 -5.97 -7.89
C ARG A 63 4.35 -4.87 -8.93
N LYS A 64 5.55 -4.44 -9.33
CA LYS A 64 5.74 -3.52 -10.47
C LYS A 64 5.32 -4.21 -11.77
N ALA A 65 5.11 -3.42 -12.83
CA ALA A 65 4.73 -3.94 -14.15
C ALA A 65 5.73 -4.95 -14.74
N ASN A 66 7.00 -4.88 -14.35
CA ASN A 66 8.05 -5.81 -14.76
C ASN A 66 8.13 -7.07 -13.87
N GLY A 67 7.24 -7.22 -12.87
CA GLY A 67 7.21 -8.34 -11.93
C GLY A 67 8.04 -8.13 -10.65
N ASP A 68 8.86 -7.08 -10.59
CA ASP A 68 9.72 -6.82 -9.44
C ASP A 68 8.93 -6.33 -8.22
N GLU A 69 9.54 -6.50 -7.05
CA GLU A 69 9.02 -5.98 -5.79
C GLU A 69 9.19 -4.45 -5.70
N TYR A 70 8.25 -3.82 -5.00
CA TYR A 70 8.35 -2.42 -4.63
C TYR A 70 9.37 -2.24 -3.50
N SER A 71 10.10 -1.13 -3.53
CA SER A 71 10.95 -0.76 -2.39
C SER A 71 10.09 -0.39 -1.18
N VAL A 72 10.65 -0.53 0.03
CA VAL A 72 10.02 -0.09 1.27
C VAL A 72 9.54 1.37 1.18
N ALA A 73 10.34 2.26 0.61
CA ALA A 73 9.96 3.67 0.42
C ALA A 73 8.72 3.85 -0.49
N SER A 74 8.57 2.99 -1.50
CA SER A 74 7.40 2.99 -2.39
C SER A 74 6.15 2.49 -1.67
N LEU A 75 6.29 1.44 -0.86
CA LEU A 75 5.20 0.92 -0.01
C LEU A 75 4.76 1.95 1.03
N GLN A 76 5.70 2.65 1.66
CA GLN A 76 5.38 3.75 2.58
C GLN A 76 4.64 4.89 1.86
N SER A 77 5.00 5.18 0.60
CA SER A 77 4.29 6.14 -0.23
C SER A 77 2.86 5.70 -0.54
N ALA A 78 2.65 4.40 -0.73
CA ALA A 78 1.32 3.80 -0.90
C ALA A 78 0.47 3.94 0.37
N ILE A 79 1.02 3.62 1.55
CA ILE A 79 0.33 3.80 2.84
C ILE A 79 -0.08 5.27 3.02
N ASN A 80 0.82 6.20 2.75
CA ASN A 80 0.51 7.63 2.82
C ASN A 80 -0.58 8.04 1.79
N ALA A 81 -0.60 7.42 0.61
CA ALA A 81 -1.65 7.61 -0.37
C ALA A 81 -3.01 7.12 0.13
N PHE A 82 -3.10 5.93 0.70
CA PHE A 82 -4.32 5.41 1.29
C PHE A 82 -4.78 6.26 2.47
N ASN A 83 -3.88 6.62 3.39
CA ASN A 83 -4.20 7.55 4.47
C ASN A 83 -4.77 8.87 3.96
N ARG A 84 -4.21 9.46 2.89
CA ARG A 84 -4.78 10.67 2.28
C ARG A 84 -6.15 10.43 1.64
N TYR A 85 -6.35 9.29 1.00
CA TYR A 85 -7.61 8.96 0.33
C TYR A 85 -8.74 8.76 1.35
N PHE A 86 -8.49 7.97 2.40
CA PHE A 86 -9.49 7.65 3.42
C PHE A 86 -9.66 8.72 4.49
N ASN A 87 -8.64 9.55 4.74
CA ASN A 87 -8.72 10.68 5.69
C ASN A 87 -8.90 12.03 5.00
N GLY A 88 -9.11 12.05 3.69
CA GLY A 88 -9.05 13.25 2.86
C GLY A 88 -10.24 14.20 2.97
N GLU A 89 -11.41 13.78 3.47
CA GLU A 89 -12.62 14.63 3.53
C GLU A 89 -13.44 14.57 4.83
N THR A 90 -13.08 13.74 5.82
CA THR A 90 -13.88 13.57 7.06
C THR A 90 -13.05 13.78 8.32
N THR A 91 -13.65 14.43 9.31
CA THR A 91 -13.09 14.74 10.65
C THR A 91 -12.86 13.50 11.52
N GLU A 92 -13.20 12.31 11.03
CA GLU A 92 -12.92 11.03 11.69
C GLU A 92 -11.72 10.37 11.00
N THR A 93 -10.58 10.41 11.67
CA THR A 93 -9.35 9.77 11.20
C THR A 93 -9.50 8.25 11.17
N PHE A 94 -9.58 7.69 9.97
CA PHE A 94 -9.27 6.31 9.66
C PHE A 94 -7.76 6.09 9.90
N SER A 95 -7.41 5.67 11.11
CA SER A 95 -6.03 5.34 11.45
C SER A 95 -5.71 3.95 10.90
N ILE A 96 -5.25 3.88 9.65
CA ILE A 96 -4.57 2.69 9.16
C ILE A 96 -3.26 2.63 9.95
N PRO A 97 -3.09 1.65 10.87
CA PRO A 97 -1.86 1.56 11.64
C PRO A 97 -0.70 1.49 10.64
N PRO A 98 0.40 2.21 10.90
CA PRO A 98 1.53 2.10 10.03
C PRO A 98 1.95 0.63 10.05
N ILE A 99 1.96 0.04 8.86
CA ILE A 99 2.23 -1.36 8.58
C ILE A 99 3.71 -1.72 8.91
N PHE A 100 4.33 -1.05 9.88
CA PHE A 100 5.72 -1.22 10.30
C PHE A 100 6.02 -2.64 10.75
N ASP A 101 5.06 -3.31 11.41
CA ASP A 101 5.23 -4.72 11.78
C ASP A 101 5.30 -5.62 10.55
N ILE A 102 4.64 -5.28 9.43
CA ILE A 102 4.79 -6.04 8.19
C ILE A 102 6.03 -5.60 7.43
N VAL A 103 6.47 -4.34 7.44
CA VAL A 103 7.67 -3.88 6.70
C VAL A 103 8.97 -4.45 7.27
N GLU A 104 9.16 -4.40 8.59
CA GLU A 104 10.31 -5.04 9.25
C GLU A 104 10.22 -6.57 9.13
N SER A 105 8.99 -7.10 9.22
CA SER A 105 8.75 -8.49 8.86
C SER A 105 9.00 -8.74 7.38
N TYR A 106 8.79 -7.80 6.45
CA TYR A 106 8.85 -7.97 5.00
C TYR A 106 10.29 -8.10 4.56
N ASP A 107 11.18 -7.22 5.04
CA ASP A 107 12.61 -7.34 4.78
C ASP A 107 13.17 -8.64 5.39
N THR A 108 12.72 -9.01 6.60
CA THR A 108 13.05 -10.30 7.22
C THR A 108 12.47 -11.50 6.46
N TYR A 109 11.28 -11.35 5.86
CA TYR A 109 10.48 -12.36 5.17
C TYR A 109 11.00 -12.61 3.74
N ILE A 110 11.43 -11.55 3.05
CA ILE A 110 12.10 -11.63 1.75
C ILE A 110 13.55 -12.11 1.91
N ALA A 111 14.30 -11.64 2.90
CA ALA A 111 15.66 -12.10 3.15
C ALA A 111 15.76 -13.59 3.53
N LYS A 112 14.68 -14.18 4.06
CA LYS A 112 14.57 -15.61 4.40
C LYS A 112 14.00 -16.47 3.26
N ARG A 113 13.66 -15.88 2.11
CA ARG A 113 13.12 -16.61 0.96
C ARG A 113 14.23 -17.45 0.31
N PRO A 114 14.06 -18.79 0.20
CA PRO A 114 14.97 -19.60 -0.61
C PRO A 114 14.97 -19.12 -2.07
N ILE A 115 16.13 -19.16 -2.73
CA ILE A 115 16.31 -18.68 -4.11
C ILE A 115 15.30 -19.33 -5.08
N ASP A 116 14.87 -20.56 -4.80
CA ASP A 116 13.99 -21.36 -5.65
C ASP A 116 12.55 -21.48 -5.10
N ALA A 117 12.18 -20.65 -4.11
CA ALA A 117 10.88 -20.76 -3.46
C ALA A 117 9.73 -20.30 -4.36
N ASP A 118 8.75 -21.19 -4.50
CA ASP A 118 7.48 -20.96 -5.19
C ASP A 118 6.87 -19.59 -4.82
N PRO A 119 6.33 -18.81 -5.77
CA PRO A 119 5.70 -17.52 -5.49
C PRO A 119 4.59 -17.57 -4.43
N GLN A 120 3.97 -18.74 -4.23
CA GLN A 120 2.91 -19.01 -3.25
C GLN A 120 3.42 -19.64 -1.94
N PHE A 121 4.74 -19.87 -1.81
CA PHE A 121 5.35 -20.60 -0.68
C PHE A 121 4.90 -20.10 0.72
N TYR A 122 4.58 -18.81 0.85
CA TYR A 122 4.17 -18.20 2.11
C TYR A 122 2.68 -17.79 2.19
N LEU A 123 1.83 -18.20 1.25
CA LEU A 123 0.38 -17.99 1.34
C LEU A 123 -0.30 -19.00 2.29
N HIS A 124 0.46 -19.91 2.89
CA HIS A 124 -0.06 -20.85 3.88
C HIS A 124 -0.12 -20.19 5.27
N PRO A 125 -1.26 -20.30 5.99
CA PRO A 125 -1.34 -19.86 7.37
C PRO A 125 -0.20 -20.48 8.18
N ILE A 126 0.52 -19.67 8.95
CA ILE A 126 1.49 -20.18 9.92
C ILE A 126 0.71 -21.08 10.88
N LYS A 127 0.93 -22.39 10.79
CA LYS A 127 0.43 -23.31 11.80
C LYS A 127 1.10 -22.92 13.11
N LYS A 128 0.35 -22.27 14.01
CA LYS A 128 0.80 -22.05 15.38
C LYS A 128 1.02 -23.43 16.00
N ASN A 129 2.28 -23.85 16.05
CA ASN A 129 2.66 -24.96 16.90
C ASN A 129 2.60 -24.43 18.34
N HIS A 130 1.53 -24.78 19.06
CA HIS A 130 1.56 -24.77 20.51
C HIS A 130 2.41 -25.97 20.94
N GLY A 131 3.65 -25.70 21.32
CA GLY A 131 4.55 -26.60 22.03
C GLY A 131 5.07 -25.90 23.26
#